data_AF-A0A0K0LC88-F1
#
_entry.id   AF-A0A0K0LC88-F1
#
_cell.length_a   1.000
_cell.length_b   1.000
_cell.length_c   1.000
_cell.angle_alpha   90.00
_cell.angle_beta   90.00
_cell.angle_gamma   90.00
#
_symmetry.space_group_name_H-M   'P 1'
#
loop_
_entity.id
_entity.type
_entity.pdbx_description
1 polymer ?
#
loop_
_entity_poly.entity_id
_entity_poly.type
_entity_poly.pdbx_seq_one_letter_code
_entity_poly.pdbx_strand_id
1 'polypeptide(L)'
;LGFLTFCPTNLGTTIRASVHIQLPKLAKDRKVLEDVAAKFNLQVRGTRGEHTESEGGVYDISNKRRMGLTEYQAVKEMQDGILEMIKLEKAAA
;
A
#
# COMPACT_ATOMS: atom_id res chain seq x y z
N LEU A 1 20.50 9.04 -7.33
CA LEU A 1 19.18 9.25 -6.68
C LEU A 1 17.99 8.88 -7.59
N GLY A 2 18.18 8.66 -8.90
CA GLY A 2 17.06 8.50 -9.83
C GLY A 2 16.42 9.85 -10.15
N PHE A 3 15.12 9.87 -10.41
CA PHE A 3 14.37 11.12 -10.62
C PHE A 3 14.33 11.94 -9.33
N LEU A 4 14.51 13.26 -9.48
CA LEU A 4 14.52 14.20 -8.37
C LEU A 4 13.11 14.71 -8.08
N THR A 5 12.75 14.74 -6.81
CA THR A 5 11.46 15.21 -6.31
C THR A 5 11.68 16.09 -5.09
N PHE A 6 10.69 16.94 -4.77
CA PHE A 6 10.76 17.81 -3.61
C PHE A 6 10.87 17.02 -2.28
N CYS A 7 10.06 15.97 -2.13
CA CYS A 7 10.07 15.14 -0.93
C CYS A 7 11.05 13.96 -1.09
N PRO A 8 11.92 13.67 -0.09
CA PRO A 8 12.83 12.54 -0.13
C PRO A 8 12.16 11.18 -0.32
N THR A 9 10.91 11.00 0.15
CA THR A 9 10.16 9.74 0.02
C THR A 9 9.76 9.41 -1.42
N ASN A 10 9.81 10.40 -2.32
CA ASN A 10 9.42 10.25 -3.72
C ASN A 10 10.59 10.13 -4.69
N LEU A 11 11.82 10.14 -4.19
CA LEU A 11 13.02 9.99 -5.02
C LEU A 11 13.13 8.56 -5.59
N GLY A 12 13.91 8.39 -6.66
CA GLY A 12 14.14 7.09 -7.30
C GLY A 12 13.21 6.89 -8.49
N THR A 13 12.29 5.93 -8.39
CA THR A 13 11.30 5.62 -9.44
C THR A 13 10.18 6.65 -9.51
N THR A 14 9.93 7.39 -8.42
CA THR A 14 8.74 8.26 -8.22
C THR A 14 7.40 7.53 -8.22
N ILE A 15 7.38 6.21 -8.43
CA ILE A 15 6.14 5.45 -8.64
C ILE A 15 5.42 5.19 -7.33
N ARG A 16 4.13 5.54 -7.33
CA ARG A 16 3.13 5.14 -6.36
C ARG A 16 2.01 4.42 -7.09
N ALA A 17 2.10 3.10 -7.15
CA ALA A 17 0.99 2.25 -7.58
C ALA A 17 0.08 2.02 -6.38
N SER A 18 -1.23 2.22 -6.54
CA SER A 18 -2.21 2.02 -5.47
C SER A 18 -3.50 1.38 -5.97
N VAL A 19 -4.26 0.83 -5.04
CA VAL A 19 -5.65 0.40 -5.26
C VAL A 19 -6.55 1.01 -4.19
N HIS A 20 -7.81 1.25 -4.55
CA HIS A 20 -8.89 1.38 -3.59
C HIS A 20 -9.47 -0.01 -3.35
N ILE A 21 -9.39 -0.49 -2.10
CA ILE A 21 -9.79 -1.85 -1.76
C ILE A 21 -10.53 -1.89 -0.42
N GLN A 22 -11.51 -2.78 -0.34
CA GLN A 22 -12.20 -3.14 0.91
C GLN A 22 -11.68 -4.49 1.37
N LEU A 23 -11.22 -4.56 2.62
CA LEU A 23 -10.75 -5.78 3.28
C LEU A 23 -11.44 -5.87 4.65
N PRO A 24 -12.77 -6.07 4.70
CA PRO A 24 -13.56 -5.87 5.92
C PRO A 24 -13.11 -6.72 7.11
N LYS A 25 -12.57 -7.92 6.90
CA LYS A 25 -12.07 -8.77 8.00
C LYS A 25 -10.70 -8.30 8.49
N LEU A 26 -9.76 -8.03 7.59
CA LEU A 26 -8.43 -7.52 7.96
C LEU A 26 -8.52 -6.10 8.54
N ALA A 27 -9.42 -5.27 8.03
CA ALA A 27 -9.64 -3.89 8.46
C ALA A 27 -10.47 -3.77 9.75
N LYS A 28 -11.01 -4.87 10.27
CA LYS A 28 -11.72 -4.89 11.56
C LYS A 28 -10.84 -4.37 12.69
N ASP A 29 -9.53 -4.66 12.61
CA ASP A 29 -8.49 -4.01 13.40
C ASP A 29 -7.50 -3.34 12.45
N ARG A 30 -7.52 -2.01 12.40
CA ARG A 30 -6.63 -1.22 11.53
C ARG A 30 -5.15 -1.51 11.80
N LYS A 31 -4.76 -1.82 13.03
CA LYS A 31 -3.38 -2.17 13.37
C LYS A 31 -2.97 -3.45 12.65
N VAL A 32 -3.84 -4.46 12.61
CA VAL A 32 -3.61 -5.71 11.87
C VAL A 32 -3.47 -5.43 10.38
N LEU A 33 -4.34 -4.60 9.80
CA LEU A 33 -4.25 -4.21 8.40
C LEU A 33 -2.90 -3.55 8.07
N GLU A 34 -2.46 -2.60 8.90
CA GLU A 34 -1.19 -1.89 8.73
C GLU A 34 0.02 -2.83 8.93
N ASP A 35 -0.02 -3.71 9.93
CA ASP A 35 1.04 -4.68 10.22
C ASP A 35 1.18 -5.71 9.09
N VAL A 36 0.07 -6.17 8.50
CA VAL A 36 0.08 -7.07 7.34
C VAL A 36 0.63 -6.33 6.11
N ALA A 37 0.14 -5.13 5.81
CA ALA A 37 0.61 -4.33 4.68
C ALA A 37 2.13 -4.04 4.76
N ALA A 38 2.63 -3.75 5.96
CA ALA A 38 4.05 -3.46 6.19
C ALA A 38 4.96 -4.65 5.83
N LYS A 39 4.52 -5.90 6.04
CA LYS A 39 5.29 -7.11 5.65
C LYS A 39 5.51 -7.22 4.15
N PHE A 40 4.68 -6.56 3.34
CA PHE A 40 4.77 -6.55 1.88
C PHE A 40 5.29 -5.22 1.32
N ASN A 41 5.95 -4.39 2.15
CA ASN A 41 6.41 -3.06 1.77
C ASN A 41 5.30 -2.11 1.31
N LEU A 42 4.07 -2.32 1.80
CA LEU A 42 2.92 -1.47 1.48
C LEU A 42 2.65 -0.42 2.55
N GLN A 43 1.95 0.64 2.17
CA GLN A 43 1.44 1.69 3.05
C GLN A 43 -0.08 1.80 2.88
N VAL A 44 -0.79 1.87 4.01
CA VAL A 44 -2.23 2.12 4.08
C VAL A 44 -2.49 3.61 4.30
N ARG A 45 -3.45 4.17 3.56
CA ARG A 45 -3.97 5.54 3.68
C ARG A 45 -5.51 5.52 3.63
N GLY A 46 -6.14 6.61 4.07
CA GLY A 46 -7.58 6.79 3.89
C GLY A 46 -7.96 7.01 2.43
N THR A 47 -9.27 6.99 2.15
CA THR A 47 -9.83 7.02 0.80
C THR A 47 -9.47 8.28 0.01
N ARG A 48 -9.20 9.38 0.71
CA ARG A 48 -8.86 10.68 0.11
C ARG A 48 -7.36 10.98 0.14
N GLY A 49 -6.55 9.96 0.40
CA GLY A 49 -5.09 10.04 0.38
C GLY A 49 -4.47 10.25 1.77
N GLU A 50 -3.31 10.91 1.78
CA GLU A 50 -2.50 11.05 3.00
C GLU A 50 -3.25 11.82 4.09
N HIS A 51 -3.12 11.34 5.34
CA HIS A 51 -3.73 11.97 6.52
C HIS A 51 -5.27 12.03 6.50
N THR A 52 -5.92 11.20 5.69
CA THR A 52 -7.39 11.05 5.68
C THR A 52 -7.81 9.72 6.27
N GLU A 53 -9.05 9.64 6.76
CA GLU A 53 -9.66 8.41 7.23
C GLU A 53 -10.25 7.58 6.07
N SER A 54 -10.53 6.30 6.32
CA SER A 54 -11.27 5.46 5.39
C SER A 54 -12.75 5.85 5.36
N GLU A 55 -13.29 6.06 4.16
CA GLU A 55 -14.72 6.24 3.91
C GLU A 55 -15.32 4.92 3.41
N GLY A 56 -16.38 4.42 4.04
CA GLY A 56 -17.05 3.19 3.61
C GLY A 56 -16.19 1.92 3.67
N GLY A 57 -15.20 1.87 4.57
CA GLY A 57 -14.26 0.75 4.69
C GLY A 57 -13.31 0.59 3.48
N VAL A 58 -13.20 1.63 2.63
CA VAL A 58 -12.27 1.67 1.51
C VAL A 58 -10.94 2.25 1.98
N TYR A 59 -9.85 1.60 1.60
CA TYR A 59 -8.49 2.05 1.90
C TYR A 59 -7.70 2.25 0.60
N ASP A 60 -6.83 3.26 0.59
CA ASP A 60 -5.78 3.40 -0.42
C ASP A 60 -4.55 2.62 0.08
N ILE A 61 -4.21 1.53 -0.61
CA ILE A 61 -3.03 0.73 -0.29
C ILE A 61 -2.05 0.79 -1.46
N SER A 62 -0.78 1.11 -1.17
CA SER A 62 0.23 1.40 -2.19
C SER A 62 1.62 0.90 -1.83
N ASN A 63 2.53 0.76 -2.81
CA ASN A 63 3.94 0.51 -2.52
C ASN A 63 4.55 1.70 -1.74
N LYS A 64 5.21 1.39 -0.62
CA LYS A 64 5.86 2.38 0.26
C LYS A 64 7.22 2.79 -0.28
N ARG A 65 7.98 1.85 -0.85
CA ARG A 65 9.34 2.08 -1.35
C ARG A 65 9.30 2.70 -2.75
N ARG A 66 10.19 3.68 -2.98
CA ARG A 66 10.39 4.32 -4.30
C ARG A 66 11.86 4.40 -4.72
N MET A 67 12.81 4.24 -3.79
CA MET A 67 14.24 4.25 -4.05
C MET A 67 14.88 2.89 -3.76
N GLY A 68 15.91 2.55 -4.53
CA GLY A 68 16.65 1.28 -4.38
C GLY A 68 15.94 0.08 -5.00
N LEU A 69 15.04 0.33 -5.97
CA LEU A 69 14.33 -0.63 -6.78
C LEU A 69 13.98 -0.01 -8.14
N THR A 70 13.70 -0.84 -9.15
CA THR A 70 13.21 -0.38 -10.47
C THR A 70 11.71 -0.10 -10.45
N GLU A 71 11.21 0.59 -11.47
CA GLU A 71 9.80 0.86 -11.68
C GLU A 71 8.96 -0.43 -11.71
N TYR A 72 9.48 -1.45 -12.39
CA TYR A 72 8.88 -2.79 -12.42
C TYR A 72 8.79 -3.40 -11.02
N GLN A 73 9.86 -3.33 -10.23
CA GLN A 73 9.85 -3.86 -8.87
C GLN A 73 8.88 -3.09 -7.97
N ALA A 74 8.76 -1.77 -8.12
CA ALA A 74 7.84 -0.96 -7.34
C ALA A 74 6.37 -1.34 -7.59
N VAL A 75 5.96 -1.52 -8.85
CA VAL A 75 4.61 -2.02 -9.16
C VAL A 75 4.43 -3.48 -8.78
N LYS A 76 5.49 -4.30 -8.86
CA LYS A 76 5.46 -5.71 -8.48
C LYS A 76 5.26 -5.90 -6.97
N GLU A 77 5.91 -5.10 -6.12
CA GLU A 77 5.67 -5.07 -4.68
C GLU A 77 4.18 -4.79 -4.37
N MET A 78 3.58 -3.81 -5.05
CA MET A 78 2.15 -3.52 -4.92
C MET A 78 1.29 -4.72 -5.34
N GLN A 79 1.53 -5.26 -6.54
CA GLN A 79 0.77 -6.40 -7.07
C GLN A 79 0.83 -7.61 -6.14
N ASP A 80 2.03 -8.01 -5.72
CA ASP A 80 2.23 -9.22 -4.92
C ASP A 80 1.63 -9.07 -3.53
N GLY A 81 1.84 -7.93 -2.88
CA GLY A 81 1.27 -7.65 -1.57
C GLY A 81 -0.26 -7.60 -1.59
N ILE A 82 -0.88 -6.95 -2.59
CA ILE A 82 -2.33 -6.90 -2.70
C ILE A 82 -2.94 -8.28 -2.97
N LEU A 83 -2.33 -9.07 -3.86
CA LEU A 83 -2.80 -10.43 -4.13
C LEU A 83 -2.76 -11.29 -2.86
N GLU A 84 -1.72 -11.16 -2.04
CA GLU A 84 -1.62 -11.92 -0.78
C GLU A 84 -2.60 -11.40 0.28
N MET A 85 -2.79 -10.08 0.41
CA MET A 85 -3.79 -9.51 1.31
C MET A 85 -5.22 -9.97 0.95
N ILE A 86 -5.55 -10.08 -0.35
CA ILE A 86 -6.84 -10.62 -0.79
C ILE A 86 -7.00 -12.10 -0.39
N LYS A 87 -5.94 -12.91 -0.46
CA LYS A 87 -6.00 -14.30 0.01
C LYS A 87 -6.21 -14.38 1.51
N LEU A 88 -5.48 -13.57 2.29
CA LEU A 88 -5.63 -13.48 3.74
C LEU A 88 -7.05 -13.05 4.14
N GLU A 89 -7.61 -12.05 3.46
CA GLU A 89 -9.01 -11.63 3.66
C GLU A 89 -10.00 -12.77 3.39
N LYS A 90 -9.80 -13.53 2.31
CA LYS A 90 -10.67 -14.68 2.00
C LYS A 90 -10.55 -15.81 3.02
N ALA A 91 -9.37 -16.01 3.61
CA ALA A 91 -9.10 -17.06 4.59
C ALA A 91 -9.42 -16.65 6.03
N ALA A 92 -9.50 -15.35 6.32
CA ALA A 92 -9.87 -14.84 7.65
C ALA A 92 -11.29 -15.28 8.03
N ALA A 93 -11.48 -15.64 9.30
CA ALA A 93 -12.78 -16.05 9.84
C ALA A 93 -13.73 -14.85 9.99
#